data_AF-A0A2K8SCX8-F1
#
_entry.id   AF-A0A2K8SCX8-F1
#
_cell.length_a   1.000
_cell.length_b   1.000
_cell.length_c   1.000
_cell.angle_alpha   90.00
_cell.angle_beta   90.00
_cell.angle_gamma   90.00
#
_symmetry.space_group_name_H-M   'P 1'
#
loop_
_entity.id
_entity.type
_entity.pdbx_description
1 polymer ?
#
loop_
_entity_poly.entity_id
_entity_poly.type
_entity_poly.pdbx_seq_one_letter_code
_entity_poly.pdbx_strand_id
1 'polypeptide(L)'
;MLLAGLSTGTFWTLFGFGILGLLLGICSTIFFVVFKRNKKLEKESFKVVSTKFKIFRFWQYYGIFTLALVGYLMALIFLGICLGEII
;
A
#
# COMPACT_ATOMS: atom_id res chain seq x y z
N MET A 1 -25.48 -6.89 21.43
CA MET A 1 -24.26 -7.67 21.71
C MET A 1 -23.06 -6.85 21.23
N LEU A 2 -22.99 -5.55 21.57
CA LEU A 2 -22.45 -4.96 22.81
C LEU A 2 -21.01 -5.41 23.08
N LEU A 3 -20.09 -4.66 22.46
CA LEU A 3 -18.72 -4.36 22.88
C LEU A 3 -18.11 -5.38 23.86
N ALA A 4 -17.45 -6.39 23.32
CA ALA A 4 -16.31 -6.97 24.02
C ALA A 4 -15.20 -5.91 23.96
N GLY A 5 -15.11 -5.06 24.99
CA GLY A 5 -14.14 -3.96 25.04
C GLY A 5 -12.75 -4.50 24.72
N LEU A 6 -12.15 -3.95 23.67
CA LEU A 6 -10.86 -4.42 23.21
C LEU A 6 -9.83 -4.22 24.32
N SER A 7 -9.00 -5.23 24.61
CA SER A 7 -7.93 -5.05 25.61
C SER A 7 -7.02 -3.90 25.17
N THR A 8 -6.51 -3.12 26.13
CA THR A 8 -5.65 -1.96 25.83
C THR A 8 -4.46 -2.36 24.96
N GLY A 9 -3.89 -3.54 25.19
CA GLY A 9 -2.81 -4.10 24.37
C GLY A 9 -3.24 -4.39 22.93
N THR A 10 -4.43 -4.96 22.73
CA THR A 10 -5.00 -5.21 21.39
C THR A 10 -5.33 -3.92 20.65
N PHE A 11 -5.77 -2.88 21.38
CA PHE A 11 -6.08 -1.59 20.78
C PHE A 11 -4.83 -0.93 20.20
N TRP A 12 -3.76 -0.85 20.98
CA TRP A 12 -2.51 -0.22 20.52
C TRP A 12 -1.83 -1.00 19.38
N THR A 13 -1.96 -2.34 19.36
CA THR A 13 -1.43 -3.14 18.25
C THR A 13 -2.21 -2.91 16.97
N LEU A 14 -3.55 -2.94 17.00
CA LEU A 14 -4.38 -2.65 15.83
C LEU A 14 -4.16 -1.21 15.33
N PHE A 15 -4.06 -0.25 16.24
CA PHE A 15 -3.78 1.14 15.90
C PHE A 15 -2.40 1.28 15.22
N GLY A 16 -1.38 0.62 15.76
CA GLY A 16 -0.05 0.55 15.16
C GLY A 16 -0.06 -0.07 13.76
N PHE A 17 -0.76 -1.20 13.57
CA PHE A 17 -0.91 -1.82 12.25
C PHE A 17 -1.67 -0.95 11.26
N GLY A 18 -2.68 -0.20 11.71
CA GLY A 18 -3.40 0.77 10.90
C GLY A 18 -2.48 1.88 10.37
N ILE A 19 -1.66 2.47 11.26
CA ILE A 19 -0.67 3.50 10.88
C ILE A 19 0.38 2.93 9.93
N LEU A 20 0.93 1.75 10.25
CA LEU A 20 1.91 1.09 9.39
C LEU A 20 1.34 0.75 8.01
N GLY A 21 0.09 0.30 7.94
CA GLY A 21 -0.63 0.07 6.69
C GLY A 21 -0.74 1.36 5.86
N LEU A 22 -1.03 2.49 6.51
CA LEU A 22 -1.15 3.79 5.87
C LEU A 22 0.20 4.27 5.30
N LEU A 23 1.26 4.17 6.10
CA LEU A 23 2.63 4.46 5.66
C LEU A 23 3.06 3.58 4.49
N LEU A 24 2.74 2.29 4.54
CA LEU A 24 3.05 1.34 3.49
C LEU A 24 2.29 1.65 2.20
N GLY A 25 1.01 2.03 2.30
CA GLY A 25 0.21 2.51 1.18
C GLY A 25 0.78 3.76 0.52
N ILE A 26 1.18 4.76 1.32
CA ILE A 26 1.80 6.00 0.83
C ILE A 26 3.15 5.71 0.14
N CYS A 27 4.04 4.96 0.79
CA CYS A 27 5.34 4.60 0.23
C CYS A 27 5.22 3.84 -1.09
N SER A 28 4.28 2.90 -1.17
CA SER A 28 3.99 2.14 -2.40
C SER A 28 3.49 3.05 -3.52
N THR A 29 2.63 4.02 -3.20
CA THR A 29 2.11 5.00 -4.16
C THR A 29 3.22 5.92 -4.68
N ILE A 30 4.11 6.40 -3.82
CA ILE A 30 5.28 7.19 -4.22
C ILE A 30 6.17 6.37 -5.16
N PHE A 31 6.48 5.13 -4.79
CA PHE A 31 7.30 4.24 -5.60
C PHE A 31 6.67 3.99 -6.98
N PHE A 32 5.36 3.81 -7.03
CA PHE A 32 4.60 3.66 -8.26
C PHE A 32 4.68 4.90 -9.17
N VAL A 33 4.55 6.09 -8.61
CA VAL A 33 4.67 7.36 -9.36
C VAL A 33 6.08 7.51 -9.94
N VAL A 34 7.11 7.22 -9.16
CA VAL A 34 8.51 7.24 -9.63
C VAL A 34 8.72 6.21 -10.73
N PHE A 35 8.22 4.98 -10.55
CA PHE A 35 8.31 3.93 -11.56
C PHE A 35 7.61 4.31 -12.87
N LYS A 36 6.43 4.93 -12.79
CA LYS A 36 5.69 5.45 -13.95
C LYS A 36 6.48 6.54 -14.66
N ARG A 37 7.12 7.46 -13.92
CA ARG A 37 7.96 8.52 -14.48
C ARG A 37 9.18 7.94 -15.22
N ASN A 38 9.88 7.00 -14.59
CA ASN A 38 11.04 6.34 -15.20
C ASN A 38 10.65 5.56 -16.46
N LYS A 39 9.48 4.90 -16.46
CA LYS A 39 8.93 4.23 -17.67
C LYS A 39 8.67 5.20 -18.83
N LYS A 40 8.26 6.43 -18.54
CA LYS A 40 8.04 7.46 -19.56
C LYS A 40 9.38 7.90 -20.17
N LEU A 41 10.37 8.20 -19.32
CA LEU A 41 11.72 8.60 -19.75
C LEU A 41 12.41 7.52 -20.59
N GLU A 42 12.23 6.24 -20.24
CA GLU A 42 12.78 5.13 -21.02
C GLU A 42 12.09 4.89 -22.36
N LYS A 43 10.83 5.31 -22.54
CA LYS A 43 10.16 5.27 -23.84
C LYS A 43 10.64 6.39 -24.77
N GLU A 44 11.00 7.53 -24.19
CA GLU A 44 11.54 8.69 -24.92
C GLU A 44 13.03 8.48 -25.26
N SER A 45 13.75 7.67 -24.48
CA SER A 45 15.09 7.19 -24.82
C SER A 45 15.00 6.04 -25.85
N PHE A 46 15.75 6.12 -26.94
CA PHE A 46 15.88 5.07 -27.98
C PHE A 46 16.55 3.76 -27.48
N LYS A 47 16.39 3.41 -26.20
CA LYS A 47 16.91 2.17 -25.62
C LYS A 47 16.02 0.99 -26.02
N VAL A 48 16.60 0.03 -26.75
CA VAL A 48 15.96 -1.23 -27.10
C VAL A 48 15.81 -2.08 -25.83
N VAL A 49 14.69 -1.95 -25.12
CA VAL A 49 14.38 -2.78 -23.94
C VAL A 49 13.88 -4.16 -24.41
N SER A 50 14.56 -5.22 -23.98
CA SER A 50 14.23 -6.60 -24.35
C SER A 50 12.81 -7.00 -23.91
N THR A 51 12.12 -7.83 -24.70
CA THR A 51 10.71 -8.22 -24.48
C THR A 51 10.46 -8.90 -23.13
N LYS A 52 11.44 -9.67 -22.62
CA LYS A 52 11.36 -10.30 -21.28
C LYS A 52 11.32 -9.27 -20.15
N PHE A 53 12.04 -8.17 -20.29
CA PHE A 53 12.04 -7.06 -19.32
C PHE A 53 10.71 -6.30 -19.28
N LYS A 54 9.96 -6.28 -20.39
CA LYS A 54 8.62 -5.65 -20.45
C LYS A 54 7.58 -6.42 -19.64
N ILE A 55 7.60 -7.76 -19.68
CA ILE A 55 6.66 -8.62 -18.95
C ILE A 55 6.94 -8.59 -17.44
N PHE A 56 8.22 -8.64 -17.05
CA PHE A 56 8.61 -8.53 -15.64
C PHE A 56 8.19 -7.17 -15.04
N ARG A 57 8.41 -6.06 -15.76
CA ARG A 57 7.94 -4.73 -15.32
C ARG A 57 6.43 -4.58 -15.29
N PHE A 58 5.70 -5.32 -16.10
CA PHE A 58 4.24 -5.36 -16.03
C PHE A 58 3.81 -5.98 -14.71
N TRP A 59 4.34 -7.15 -14.35
CA TRP A 59 4.06 -7.78 -13.06
C TRP A 59 4.47 -6.93 -11.85
N GLN A 60 5.60 -6.21 -11.94
CA GLN A 60 5.99 -5.25 -10.89
C GLN A 60 4.95 -4.14 -10.70
N TYR A 61 4.36 -3.63 -11.79
CA TYR A 61 3.31 -2.61 -11.70
C TYR A 61 2.08 -3.10 -10.94
N TYR A 62 1.60 -4.31 -11.23
CA TYR A 62 0.49 -4.91 -10.48
C TYR A 62 0.89 -5.18 -9.03
N GLY A 63 2.11 -5.68 -8.79
CA GLY A 63 2.61 -5.91 -7.43
C GLY A 63 2.58 -4.65 -6.57
N ILE A 64 3.11 -3.54 -7.07
CA ILE A 64 3.13 -2.25 -6.35
C ILE A 64 1.71 -1.73 -6.13
N PHE A 65 0.83 -1.84 -7.14
CA PHE A 65 -0.55 -1.40 -7.04
C PHE A 65 -1.33 -2.21 -5.99
N THR A 66 -1.20 -3.53 -6.00
CA THR A 66 -1.83 -4.41 -5.02
C THR A 66 -1.29 -4.13 -3.61
N LEU A 67 0.02 -3.89 -3.46
CA LEU A 67 0.62 -3.54 -2.18
C LEU A 67 0.06 -2.24 -1.61
N ALA A 68 -0.08 -1.21 -2.46
CA ALA A 68 -0.68 0.07 -2.07
C ALA A 68 -2.13 -0.12 -1.63
N LEU A 69 -2.92 -0.86 -2.41
CA LEU A 69 -4.33 -1.12 -2.15
C LEU A 69 -4.54 -1.88 -0.82
N VAL A 70 -3.74 -2.91 -0.57
CA VAL A 70 -3.76 -3.67 0.70
C VAL A 70 -3.34 -2.78 1.87
N GLY A 71 -2.31 -1.95 1.72
CA GLY A 71 -1.88 -1.01 2.76
C GLY A 71 -2.98 -0.03 3.16
N TYR A 72 -3.64 0.58 2.18
CA TYR A 72 -4.78 1.48 2.44
C TYR A 72 -6.00 0.77 3.01
N LEU A 73 -6.30 -0.46 2.58
CA LEU A 73 -7.38 -1.27 3.16
C LEU A 73 -7.11 -1.61 4.63
N MET A 74 -5.88 -2.03 4.96
CA MET A 74 -5.51 -2.27 6.35
C MET A 74 -5.65 -1.01 7.20
N ALA A 75 -5.20 0.14 6.68
CA ALA A 75 -5.35 1.42 7.38
C ALA A 75 -6.82 1.75 7.64
N LEU A 76 -7.68 1.63 6.61
CA LEU A 76 -9.10 1.96 6.70
C LEU A 76 -9.83 1.05 7.68
N ILE A 77 -9.58 -0.26 7.63
CA ILE A 77 -10.24 -1.24 8.49
C ILE A 77 -9.75 -1.10 9.93
N PHE A 78 -8.44 -1.12 10.17
CA PHE A 78 -7.91 -1.11 11.54
C PHE A 78 -8.10 0.23 12.24
N LEU A 79 -7.90 1.36 11.54
CA LEU A 79 -8.20 2.67 12.14
C LEU A 79 -9.71 2.85 12.33
N GLY A 80 -10.54 2.31 11.44
CA GLY A 80 -12.00 2.32 11.59
C GLY A 80 -12.45 1.54 12.83
N ILE A 81 -11.90 0.35 13.07
CA ILE A 81 -12.15 -0.44 14.28
C ILE A 81 -11.69 0.32 15.52
N CYS A 82 -10.49 0.92 15.50
CA CYS A 82 -10.00 1.73 16.62
C CYS A 82 -10.89 2.95 16.91
N LEU A 83 -11.41 3.64 15.89
CA LEU A 83 -12.33 4.77 16.09
C LEU A 83 -13.67 4.32 16.68
N GLY A 84 -14.17 3.15 16.28
CA GLY A 84 -15.41 2.57 16.82
C GLY A 84 -15.33 2.10 18.28
N GLU A 85 -14.12 1.92 18.83
CA GLU A 85 -13.92 1.66 20.26
C GLU A 85 -13.78 2.95 21.10
N ILE A 86 -13.47 4.09 20.47
CA ILE A 86 -13.26 5.38 21.15
C ILE A 86 -14.56 6.21 21.20
N ILE A 87 -15.46 6.02 20.23
CA ILE A 87 -16.78 6.68 20.11
C ILE A 87 -17.84 5.84 20.84
#